data_AF-A0A6P7ID51-F1
#
_entry.id   AF-A0A6P7ID51-F1
#
_cell.length_a   1.000
_cell.length_b   1.000
_cell.length_c   1.000
_cell.angle_alpha   90.00
_cell.angle_beta   90.00
_cell.angle_gamma   90.00
#
_symmetry.space_group_name_H-M   'P 1'
#
loop_
_entity.id
_entity.type
_entity.pdbx_description
1 polymer ?
#
loop_
_entity_poly.entity_id
_entity_poly.type
_entity_poly.pdbx_seq_one_letter_code
_entity_poly.pdbx_strand_id
1 'polypeptide(L)'
;MFQNNTAWFSSSVPQEYINFWILESGRIASWRTADYLFSEDATCPDTLRIFESKDYLWNKVTVFHSLFLATCEKRQSVKSVYIGHYVLPPASVQNEVRNVVGRMIWEFEEDQSVGQGSSTSSLTEDEHSKDATSRSSCESSDTDSSESSDSSCSHLQNDYIGSMHTGYVSMDSLQKYSGDLSDFHPSCFRCSNCKAHCCLPLT
;
A
#
# COMPACT_ATOMS: atom_id res chain seq x y z
N MET A 1 14.63 -12.55 -7.28
CA MET A 1 13.97 -11.29 -6.87
C MET A 1 14.34 -10.87 -5.43
N PHE A 2 14.53 -11.82 -4.52
CA PHE A 2 14.81 -11.58 -3.09
C PHE A 2 16.22 -12.02 -2.68
N GLN A 3 17.18 -11.99 -3.62
CA GLN A 3 18.54 -12.40 -3.35
C GLN A 3 19.13 -11.62 -2.17
N ASN A 4 19.80 -12.35 -1.27
CA ASN A 4 20.40 -11.84 -0.03
C ASN A 4 19.41 -11.33 1.04
N ASN A 5 18.11 -11.43 0.81
CA ASN A 5 17.11 -11.11 1.82
C ASN A 5 16.68 -12.36 2.57
N THR A 6 16.36 -12.16 3.85
CA THR A 6 15.83 -13.18 4.74
C THR A 6 14.39 -12.84 5.13
N ALA A 7 13.54 -13.86 5.26
CA ALA A 7 12.17 -13.69 5.71
C ALA A 7 11.77 -14.71 6.77
N TRP A 8 10.88 -14.28 7.65
CA TRP A 8 10.10 -15.16 8.51
C TRP A 8 8.64 -15.16 8.03
N PHE A 9 8.00 -16.32 8.14
CA PHE A 9 6.63 -16.54 7.71
C PHE A 9 5.80 -17.02 8.89
N SER A 10 4.66 -16.38 9.11
CA SER A 10 3.60 -16.90 9.98
C SER A 10 3.05 -18.21 9.42
N SER A 11 2.54 -19.05 10.31
CA SER A 11 1.75 -20.24 10.01
C SER A 11 0.45 -19.94 9.24
N SER A 12 0.00 -18.69 9.21
CA SER A 12 -1.10 -18.24 8.35
C SER A 12 -0.73 -18.08 6.87
N VAL A 13 0.57 -18.01 6.54
CA VAL A 13 1.01 -17.75 5.16
C VAL A 13 0.89 -19.02 4.31
N PRO A 14 0.23 -18.95 3.13
CA PRO A 14 0.17 -20.05 2.18
C PRO A 14 1.56 -20.56 1.73
N GLN A 15 1.71 -21.88 1.62
CA GLN A 15 2.98 -22.52 1.26
C GLN A 15 3.50 -22.09 -0.13
N GLU A 16 2.59 -21.77 -1.05
CA GLU A 16 2.90 -21.22 -2.37
C GLU A 16 3.74 -19.93 -2.30
N TYR A 17 3.43 -19.01 -1.39
CA TYR A 17 4.18 -17.76 -1.24
C TYR A 17 5.57 -17.99 -0.63
N ILE A 18 5.68 -18.96 0.27
CA ILE A 18 6.97 -19.40 0.83
C ILE A 18 7.84 -20.03 -0.26
N ASN A 19 7.24 -20.87 -1.11
CA ASN A 19 7.95 -21.48 -2.24
C ASN A 19 8.41 -20.44 -3.25
N PHE A 20 7.57 -19.45 -3.58
CA PHE A 20 7.93 -18.32 -4.45
C PHE A 20 9.11 -17.52 -3.87
N TRP A 21 9.11 -17.23 -2.56
CA TRP A 21 10.23 -16.56 -1.90
C TRP A 21 11.55 -17.31 -2.07
N ILE A 22 11.54 -18.63 -1.85
CA ILE A 22 12.73 -19.48 -1.99
C ILE A 22 13.17 -19.56 -3.47
N LEU A 23 12.22 -19.73 -4.39
CA LEU A 23 12.47 -19.78 -5.83
C LEU A 23 13.18 -18.51 -6.30
N GLU A 24 12.75 -17.36 -5.77
CA GLU A 24 13.32 -16.05 -6.06
C GLU A 24 14.60 -15.73 -5.26
N SER A 25 15.27 -16.76 -4.75
CA SER A 25 16.55 -16.73 -4.02
C SER A 25 16.50 -16.07 -2.64
N GLY A 26 15.32 -15.98 -2.03
CA GLY A 26 15.14 -15.58 -0.64
C GLY A 26 15.50 -16.70 0.34
N ARG A 27 15.91 -16.34 1.56
CA ARG A 27 16.24 -17.29 2.63
C ARG A 27 15.24 -17.21 3.77
N ILE A 28 14.97 -18.33 4.45
CA ILE A 28 14.14 -18.34 5.66
C ILE A 28 15.03 -18.11 6.88
N ALA A 29 14.58 -17.28 7.82
CA ALA A 29 15.26 -17.01 9.07
C ALA A 29 14.28 -16.92 10.25
N SER A 30 14.82 -16.81 11.47
CA SER A 30 14.03 -16.50 12.66
C SER A 30 13.47 -15.08 12.57
N TRP A 31 12.29 -14.84 13.13
CA TRP A 31 11.64 -13.52 13.09
C TRP A 31 12.51 -12.40 13.72
N ARG A 32 13.46 -12.72 14.60
CA ARG A 32 14.37 -11.75 15.21
C ARG A 32 15.56 -11.36 14.33
N THR A 33 15.84 -12.15 13.31
CA THR A 33 17.01 -12.00 12.43
C THR A 33 16.61 -11.83 10.97
N ALA A 34 15.32 -11.95 10.66
CA ALA A 34 14.79 -11.83 9.31
C ALA A 34 14.68 -10.35 8.92
N ASP A 35 14.94 -10.06 7.65
CA ASP A 35 14.76 -8.72 7.07
C ASP A 35 13.27 -8.40 6.84
N TYR A 36 12.46 -9.43 6.55
CA TYR A 36 11.03 -9.31 6.29
C TYR A 36 10.23 -10.28 7.16
N LEU A 37 9.09 -9.82 7.66
CA LEU A 37 8.14 -10.64 8.41
C LEU A 37 6.82 -10.67 7.65
N PHE A 38 6.40 -11.85 7.19
CA PHE A 38 5.15 -12.00 6.44
C PHE A 38 4.11 -12.78 7.25
N SER A 39 2.87 -12.31 7.19
CA SER A 39 1.69 -12.97 7.74
C SER A 39 0.47 -12.68 6.88
N GLU A 40 -0.46 -13.62 6.77
CA GLU A 40 -1.74 -13.39 6.10
C GLU A 40 -2.79 -12.90 7.11
N ASP A 41 -2.67 -13.34 8.37
CA ASP A 41 -3.66 -13.07 9.41
C ASP A 41 -3.01 -12.47 10.66
N ALA A 42 -3.41 -11.22 10.96
CA ALA A 42 -2.96 -10.49 12.15
C ALA A 42 -3.42 -11.12 13.48
N THR A 43 -4.42 -11.99 13.45
CA THR A 43 -4.92 -12.73 14.62
C THR A 43 -4.23 -14.07 14.81
N CYS A 44 -3.37 -14.48 13.87
CA CYS A 44 -2.62 -15.72 13.97
C CYS A 44 -1.72 -15.73 15.23
N PRO A 45 -1.67 -16.80 16.04
CA PRO A 45 -0.97 -16.79 17.33
C PRO A 45 0.52 -16.45 17.26
N ASP A 46 1.20 -16.82 16.17
CA ASP A 46 2.61 -16.48 15.99
C ASP A 46 2.85 -15.01 15.61
N THR A 47 1.90 -14.41 14.90
CA THR A 47 1.89 -13.00 14.52
C THR A 47 1.53 -12.13 15.73
N LEU A 48 0.54 -12.55 16.53
CA LEU A 48 0.20 -11.91 17.80
C LEU A 48 1.39 -11.85 18.75
N ARG A 49 2.17 -12.95 18.87
CA ARG A 49 3.41 -12.96 19.67
C ARG A 49 4.43 -11.90 19.23
N ILE A 50 4.46 -11.55 17.94
CA ILE A 50 5.32 -10.47 17.44
C ILE A 50 4.74 -9.12 17.84
N PHE A 51 3.44 -8.88 17.66
CA PHE A 51 2.78 -7.63 18.05
C PHE A 51 2.87 -7.32 19.56
N GLU A 52 2.85 -8.37 20.38
CA GLU A 52 3.00 -8.26 21.84
C GLU A 52 4.47 -8.14 22.29
N SER A 53 5.42 -8.31 21.36
CA SER A 53 6.85 -8.26 21.67
C SER A 53 7.34 -6.83 21.90
N LYS A 54 8.38 -6.68 22.74
CA LYS A 54 9.07 -5.39 22.94
C LYS A 54 9.62 -4.81 21.64
N ASP A 55 10.06 -5.66 20.72
CA ASP A 55 10.64 -5.21 19.45
C ASP A 55 9.58 -4.52 18.58
N TYR A 56 8.34 -5.01 18.58
CA TYR A 56 7.24 -4.35 17.89
C TYR A 56 6.83 -3.05 18.59
N LEU A 57 6.65 -3.08 19.93
CA LEU A 57 6.27 -1.90 20.71
C LEU A 57 7.30 -0.76 20.66
N TRP A 58 8.57 -1.08 20.38
CA TRP A 58 9.65 -0.11 20.17
C TRP A 58 9.90 0.21 18.69
N ASN A 59 8.96 -0.12 17.80
CA ASN A 59 9.03 0.15 16.36
C ASN A 59 10.29 -0.41 15.67
N LYS A 60 10.81 -1.54 16.15
CA LYS A 60 11.99 -2.21 15.56
C LYS A 60 11.65 -3.21 14.47
N VAL A 61 10.43 -3.74 14.49
CA VAL A 61 9.95 -4.72 13.51
C VAL A 61 8.60 -4.31 12.96
N THR A 62 8.33 -4.70 11.72
CA THR A 62 7.06 -4.47 11.04
C THR A 62 6.65 -5.78 10.37
N VAL A 63 5.38 -6.14 10.49
CA VAL A 63 4.80 -7.31 9.82
C VAL A 63 4.14 -6.83 8.54
N PHE A 64 4.30 -7.57 7.46
CA PHE A 64 3.69 -7.31 6.16
C PHE A 64 2.71 -8.41 5.79
N HIS A 65 1.64 -8.04 5.08
CA HIS A 65 0.68 -8.96 4.51
C HIS A 65 1.35 -9.78 3.40
N SER A 66 1.19 -11.10 3.41
CA SER A 66 1.87 -11.98 2.46
C SER A 66 1.45 -11.80 1.00
N LEU A 67 0.27 -11.22 0.75
CA LEU A 67 -0.15 -10.81 -0.61
C LEU A 67 0.88 -9.95 -1.34
N PHE A 68 1.79 -9.25 -0.64
CA PHE A 68 2.95 -8.59 -1.26
C PHE A 68 3.71 -9.52 -2.21
N LEU A 69 3.90 -10.78 -1.82
CA LEU A 69 4.61 -11.79 -2.59
C LEU A 69 3.83 -12.19 -3.84
N ALA A 70 2.52 -12.43 -3.71
CA ALA A 70 1.65 -12.70 -4.85
C ALA A 70 1.63 -11.53 -5.85
N THR A 71 1.59 -10.28 -5.37
CA THR A 71 1.65 -9.11 -6.26
C THR A 71 3.02 -8.97 -6.92
N CYS A 72 4.12 -9.26 -6.21
CA CYS A 72 5.47 -9.30 -6.79
C CYS A 72 5.60 -10.35 -7.89
N GLU A 73 5.02 -11.53 -7.68
CA GLU A 73 4.97 -12.61 -8.66
C GLU A 73 4.17 -12.18 -9.89
N LYS A 74 2.95 -11.65 -9.71
CA LYS A 74 2.11 -11.15 -10.82
C LYS A 74 2.83 -10.08 -11.66
N ARG A 75 3.56 -9.16 -11.01
CA ARG A 75 4.30 -8.07 -11.68
C ARG A 75 5.70 -8.45 -12.14
N GLN A 76 6.19 -9.64 -11.79
CA GLN A 76 7.56 -10.08 -12.02
C GLN A 76 8.61 -9.06 -11.55
N SER A 77 8.32 -8.27 -10.51
CA SER A 77 9.22 -7.21 -10.03
C SER A 77 8.88 -6.70 -8.63
N VAL A 78 9.80 -6.93 -7.69
CA VAL A 78 9.82 -6.33 -6.34
C VAL A 78 9.96 -4.81 -6.36
N LYS A 79 10.66 -4.26 -7.36
CA LYS A 79 10.90 -2.80 -7.45
C LYS A 79 9.65 -2.02 -7.83
N SER A 80 8.65 -2.70 -8.41
CA SER A 80 7.40 -2.11 -8.87
C SER A 80 6.26 -2.19 -7.85
N VAL A 81 6.50 -2.84 -6.70
CA VAL A 81 5.51 -3.07 -5.64
C VAL A 81 5.98 -2.35 -4.39
N TYR A 82 5.18 -1.39 -3.91
CA TYR A 82 5.49 -0.67 -2.69
C TYR A 82 5.14 -1.53 -1.47
N ILE A 83 6.16 -2.06 -0.79
CA ILE A 83 6.00 -2.90 0.41
C ILE A 83 5.19 -2.20 1.52
N GLY A 84 5.27 -0.86 1.60
CA GLY A 84 4.49 -0.06 2.55
C GLY A 84 2.97 -0.19 2.39
N HIS A 85 2.48 -0.54 1.20
CA HIS A 85 1.05 -0.81 0.97
C HIS A 85 0.57 -2.11 1.60
N TYR A 86 1.49 -2.95 2.08
CA TYR A 86 1.20 -4.25 2.66
C TYR A 86 1.59 -4.30 4.12
N VAL A 87 1.76 -3.17 4.83
CA VAL A 87 1.98 -3.21 6.28
C VAL A 87 0.77 -3.85 6.95
N LEU A 88 0.96 -4.91 7.72
CA LEU A 88 -0.08 -5.61 8.46
C LEU A 88 -0.09 -5.14 9.92
N PRO A 89 -0.95 -4.19 10.32
CA PRO A 89 -1.06 -3.80 11.71
C PRO A 89 -1.91 -4.81 12.51
N PRO A 90 -1.90 -4.74 13.86
CA PRO A 90 -2.78 -5.53 14.70
C PRO A 90 -4.26 -5.37 14.31
N ALA A 91 -5.06 -6.43 14.46
CA ALA A 91 -6.45 -6.45 14.02
C ALA A 91 -7.31 -5.31 14.61
N SER A 92 -7.05 -4.90 15.86
CA SER A 92 -7.71 -3.75 16.48
C SER A 92 -7.47 -2.45 15.72
N VAL A 93 -6.23 -2.22 15.29
CA VAL A 93 -5.83 -1.06 14.47
C VAL A 93 -6.43 -1.17 13.07
N GLN A 94 -6.45 -2.37 12.47
CA GLN A 94 -7.12 -2.56 11.17
C GLN A 94 -8.58 -2.15 11.22
N ASN A 95 -9.31 -2.53 12.28
CA ASN A 95 -10.71 -2.18 12.44
C ASN A 95 -10.91 -0.67 12.56
N GLU A 96 -10.05 0.02 13.32
CA GLU A 96 -10.09 1.48 13.42
C GLU A 96 -9.82 2.17 12.07
N VAL A 97 -8.75 1.75 11.37
CA VAL A 97 -8.43 2.26 10.03
C VAL A 97 -9.57 2.01 9.06
N ARG A 98 -10.20 0.82 9.11
CA ARG A 98 -11.34 0.49 8.26
C ARG A 98 -12.53 1.39 8.50
N ASN A 99 -12.76 1.79 9.74
CA ASN A 99 -13.85 2.69 10.12
C ASN A 99 -13.59 4.15 9.69
N VAL A 100 -12.33 4.57 9.60
CA VAL A 100 -11.97 5.98 9.34
C VAL A 100 -11.59 6.23 7.87
N VAL A 101 -10.73 5.37 7.31
CA VAL A 101 -10.14 5.52 5.97
C VAL A 101 -10.80 4.59 4.96
N GLY A 102 -11.30 3.44 5.42
CA GLY A 102 -11.86 2.39 4.58
C GLY A 102 -10.95 1.17 4.48
N ARG A 103 -11.24 0.30 3.50
CA ARG A 103 -10.55 -0.99 3.33
C ARG A 103 -9.04 -0.85 3.11
N MET A 104 -8.31 -1.85 3.59
CA MET A 104 -6.88 -1.97 3.33
C MET A 104 -6.62 -2.30 1.86
N ILE A 105 -5.47 -1.89 1.32
CA ILE A 105 -5.16 -2.05 -0.11
C ILE A 105 -5.19 -3.53 -0.53
N TRP A 106 -4.70 -4.43 0.33
CA TRP A 106 -4.70 -5.87 0.05
C TRP A 106 -6.08 -6.53 0.15
N GLU A 107 -7.09 -5.89 0.74
CA GLU A 107 -8.47 -6.42 0.79
C GLU A 107 -9.19 -6.30 -0.57
N PHE A 108 -8.67 -5.53 -1.53
CA PHE A 108 -9.32 -5.34 -2.83
C PHE A 108 -9.04 -6.46 -3.85
N GLU A 109 -8.01 -7.27 -3.66
CA GLU A 109 -7.68 -8.35 -4.60
C GLU A 109 -8.54 -9.61 -4.41
N GLU A 110 -9.13 -9.83 -3.23
CA GLU A 110 -9.97 -11.01 -2.95
C GLU A 110 -11.31 -10.97 -3.72
N ASP A 111 -11.93 -9.79 -3.85
CA ASP A 111 -13.23 -9.62 -4.51
C ASP A 111 -13.22 -9.87 -6.04
N GLN A 112 -12.05 -9.75 -6.69
CA GLN A 112 -11.93 -9.98 -8.15
C GLN A 112 -11.88 -11.47 -8.53
N SER A 113 -11.79 -12.37 -7.55
CA SER A 113 -11.70 -13.82 -7.78
C SER A 113 -13.05 -14.56 -7.86
N VAL A 114 -14.18 -13.89 -7.56
CA VAL A 114 -15.51 -14.53 -7.46
C VAL A 114 -16.41 -14.25 -8.69
N GLY A 115 -15.87 -13.65 -9.76
CA GLY A 115 -16.69 -13.21 -10.89
C GLY A 115 -16.06 -13.40 -12.26
N GLN A 116 -15.57 -14.61 -12.59
CA GLN A 116 -15.21 -14.93 -13.98
C GLN A 116 -15.89 -16.21 -14.48
N GLY A 117 -17.21 -16.18 -14.43
CA GLY A 117 -18.08 -16.94 -15.31
C GLY A 117 -18.76 -15.99 -16.29
N SER A 118 -18.34 -16.04 -17.56
CA SER A 118 -19.06 -15.57 -18.75
C SER A 118 -19.69 -14.16 -18.73
N SER A 119 -19.02 -13.23 -19.40
CA SER A 119 -19.70 -12.21 -20.21
C SER A 119 -18.79 -11.80 -21.36
N THR A 120 -18.73 -12.67 -22.36
CA THR A 120 -18.53 -12.26 -23.74
C THR A 120 -19.66 -11.31 -24.12
N SER A 121 -19.38 -10.01 -24.16
CA SER A 121 -20.20 -9.08 -24.95
C SER A 121 -19.56 -8.98 -26.33
N SER A 122 -20.14 -9.79 -27.22
CA SER A 122 -20.08 -9.71 -28.66
C SER A 122 -20.26 -8.28 -29.18
N LEU A 123 -19.28 -7.81 -29.95
CA LEU A 123 -19.58 -6.91 -31.07
C LEU A 123 -19.19 -7.66 -32.34
N THR A 124 -20.24 -7.94 -33.11
CA THR A 124 -20.32 -8.72 -34.33
C THR A 124 -19.49 -8.13 -35.46
N GLU A 125 -18.76 -8.99 -36.16
CA GLU A 125 -18.30 -8.75 -37.53
C GLU A 125 -19.53 -8.63 -38.44
N ASP A 126 -19.58 -7.58 -39.27
CA ASP A 126 -20.39 -7.57 -40.47
C ASP A 126 -19.55 -6.94 -41.59
N GLU A 127 -19.15 -7.78 -42.54
CA GLU A 127 -18.56 -7.35 -43.82
C GLU A 127 -19.69 -6.92 -44.77
N HIS A 128 -19.50 -5.77 -45.45
CA HIS A 128 -19.43 -5.65 -46.91
C HIS A 128 -19.94 -4.28 -47.40
N SER A 129 -19.06 -3.48 -48.02
CA SER A 129 -19.24 -2.95 -49.40
C SER A 129 -18.33 -1.74 -49.69
N LYS A 130 -17.74 -1.81 -50.88
CA LYS A 130 -16.83 -0.89 -51.58
C LYS A 130 -17.36 0.55 -51.69
N ASP A 131 -16.49 1.57 -51.60
CA ASP A 131 -16.05 2.37 -52.77
C ASP A 131 -15.01 3.48 -52.41
N ALA A 132 -14.05 3.63 -53.33
CA ALA A 132 -13.20 4.75 -53.73
C ALA A 132 -12.73 5.91 -52.79
N THR A 133 -11.40 6.03 -52.72
CA THR A 133 -10.59 7.23 -53.08
C THR A 133 -10.59 8.44 -52.15
N SER A 134 -9.46 8.73 -51.48
CA SER A 134 -8.43 9.66 -52.03
C SER A 134 -7.25 9.89 -51.06
N ARG A 135 -6.04 9.98 -51.64
CA ARG A 135 -4.77 10.33 -50.97
C ARG A 135 -4.77 11.78 -50.52
N SER A 136 -4.19 12.07 -49.35
CA SER A 136 -3.44 13.32 -49.14
C SER A 136 -2.46 13.17 -47.97
N SER A 137 -1.18 13.15 -48.31
CA SER A 137 -0.02 13.28 -47.44
C SER A 137 0.38 14.76 -47.34
N CYS A 138 0.74 15.23 -46.14
CA CYS A 138 1.55 16.44 -45.93
C CYS A 138 2.10 16.37 -44.49
N GLU A 139 3.30 15.81 -44.31
CA GLU A 139 4.61 16.49 -44.31
C GLU A 139 4.89 17.29 -43.04
N SER A 140 5.97 16.84 -42.40
CA SER A 140 6.77 17.42 -41.33
C SER A 140 7.25 18.83 -41.65
N SER A 141 7.40 19.66 -40.63
CA SER A 141 8.32 20.79 -40.66
C SER A 141 8.83 21.06 -39.25
N ASP A 142 10.10 20.70 -39.04
CA ASP A 142 10.93 21.19 -37.94
C ASP A 142 11.26 22.67 -38.18
N THR A 143 11.21 23.49 -37.14
CA THR A 143 11.97 24.74 -37.09
C THR A 143 12.38 25.02 -35.65
N ASP A 144 13.69 25.10 -35.48
CA ASP A 144 14.46 25.36 -34.27
C ASP A 144 14.56 26.88 -34.01
N SER A 145 14.54 27.33 -32.74
CA SER A 145 15.24 28.54 -32.23
C SER A 145 14.86 28.93 -30.78
N SER A 146 15.78 28.61 -29.86
CA SER A 146 16.41 29.42 -28.79
C SER A 146 15.61 30.37 -27.87
N GLU A 147 15.79 30.10 -26.56
CA GLU A 147 16.11 31.00 -25.42
C GLU A 147 15.07 32.03 -24.91
N SER A 148 14.53 31.80 -23.70
CA SER A 148 14.78 32.63 -22.50
C SER A 148 13.85 32.27 -21.33
N SER A 149 14.43 32.37 -20.13
CA SER A 149 13.85 32.21 -18.80
C SER A 149 12.69 33.16 -18.50
N ASP A 150 11.56 32.66 -17.99
CA ASP A 150 11.23 32.76 -16.56
C ASP A 150 9.84 32.20 -16.24
N SER A 151 9.78 31.57 -15.07
CA SER A 151 8.67 30.88 -14.45
C SER A 151 7.39 31.74 -14.33
N SER A 152 6.32 31.32 -14.99
CA SER A 152 4.95 31.63 -14.58
C SER A 152 4.06 30.41 -14.76
N CYS A 153 4.02 29.57 -13.72
CA CYS A 153 3.11 28.43 -13.67
C CYS A 153 1.71 28.94 -13.32
N SER A 154 0.95 29.35 -14.33
CA SER A 154 -0.48 29.60 -14.21
C SER A 154 -1.20 29.09 -15.46
N HIS A 155 -2.20 28.24 -15.22
CA HIS A 155 -3.13 27.65 -16.18
C HIS A 155 -2.68 26.41 -16.97
N LEU A 156 -2.64 25.27 -16.29
CA LEU A 156 -3.20 24.01 -16.82
C LEU A 156 -4.04 23.37 -15.71
N GLN A 157 -5.18 24.00 -15.42
CA GLN A 157 -6.21 23.45 -14.55
C GLN A 157 -7.53 23.53 -15.33
N ASN A 158 -7.75 22.51 -16.15
CA ASN A 158 -9.02 22.03 -16.67
C ASN A 158 -8.67 21.08 -17.81
N ASP A 159 -8.59 19.78 -17.52
CA ASP A 159 -8.94 18.70 -18.45
C ASP A 159 -8.54 17.30 -17.92
N TYR A 160 -8.61 17.04 -16.60
CA TYR A 160 -8.68 15.67 -16.07
C TYR A 160 -9.46 15.65 -14.75
N ILE A 161 -10.72 16.10 -14.78
CA ILE A 161 -11.71 15.71 -13.76
C ILE A 161 -12.73 14.81 -14.44
N GLY A 162 -12.23 13.66 -14.92
CA GLY A 162 -13.06 12.48 -15.00
C GLY A 162 -13.30 12.02 -13.57
N SER A 163 -14.45 12.39 -13.02
CA SER A 163 -14.97 11.92 -11.73
C SER A 163 -14.95 10.39 -11.69
N MET A 164 -13.85 9.80 -11.21
CA MET A 164 -13.93 8.52 -10.54
C MET A 164 -14.40 8.83 -9.13
N HIS A 165 -15.65 8.46 -8.84
CA HIS A 165 -16.19 8.37 -7.49
C HIS A 165 -15.35 7.35 -6.70
N THR A 166 -14.19 7.77 -6.23
CA THR A 166 -13.56 7.12 -5.11
C THR A 166 -14.39 7.55 -3.91
N GLY A 167 -15.02 6.61 -3.21
CA GLY A 167 -15.86 6.89 -2.04
C GLY A 167 -15.09 7.45 -0.84
N TYR A 168 -13.94 8.09 -1.06
CA TYR A 168 -13.15 8.75 -0.05
C TYR A 168 -13.78 10.10 0.29
N VAL A 169 -13.87 10.35 1.58
CA VAL A 169 -14.27 11.64 2.13
C VAL A 169 -13.09 12.61 1.97
N SER A 170 -13.34 13.78 1.40
CA SER A 170 -12.33 14.85 1.28
C SER A 170 -11.72 15.17 2.65
N MET A 171 -10.43 15.52 2.69
CA MET A 171 -9.76 15.97 3.92
C MET A 171 -10.49 17.14 4.60
N ASP A 172 -11.12 18.00 3.81
CA ASP A 172 -11.89 19.15 4.32
C ASP A 172 -13.15 18.74 5.09
N SER A 173 -13.64 17.53 4.83
CA SER A 173 -14.85 16.97 5.42
C SER A 173 -14.57 16.09 6.64
N LEU A 174 -13.30 15.88 7.01
CA LEU A 174 -12.93 15.13 8.22
C LEU A 174 -13.25 15.96 9.47
N GLN A 175 -13.78 15.31 10.51
CA GLN A 175 -14.05 15.96 11.80
C GLN A 175 -12.73 16.48 12.40
N LYS A 176 -12.64 17.80 12.57
CA LYS A 176 -11.46 18.44 13.17
C LYS A 176 -11.46 18.21 14.68
N TYR A 177 -10.30 17.83 15.22
CA TYR A 177 -10.10 17.77 16.66
C TYR A 177 -10.23 19.18 17.25
N SER A 178 -11.13 19.34 18.22
CA SER A 178 -11.43 20.62 18.87
C SER A 178 -10.80 20.78 20.26
N GLY A 179 -9.98 19.82 20.69
CA GLY A 179 -9.26 19.88 21.95
C GLY A 179 -7.90 20.54 21.81
N ASP A 180 -7.23 20.73 22.95
CA ASP A 180 -5.86 21.23 22.98
C ASP A 180 -4.88 20.10 22.62
N LEU A 181 -4.02 20.36 21.63
CA LEU A 181 -2.88 19.50 21.35
C LEU A 181 -1.76 19.87 22.32
N SER A 182 -1.35 18.91 23.15
CA SER A 182 -0.22 19.06 24.05
C SER A 182 0.90 18.11 23.67
N ASP A 183 2.11 18.63 23.54
CA ASP A 183 3.30 17.82 23.28
C ASP A 183 3.54 16.82 24.41
N PHE A 184 3.77 15.56 24.05
CA PHE A 184 4.13 14.54 25.01
C PHE A 184 5.62 14.65 25.34
N HIS A 185 5.93 15.16 26.54
CA HIS A 185 7.28 15.17 27.10
C HIS A 185 7.45 14.00 28.09
N PRO A 186 8.21 12.94 27.76
CA PRO A 186 8.29 11.73 28.57
C PRO A 186 8.95 11.89 29.96
N SER A 187 9.50 13.06 30.27
CA SER A 187 10.34 13.28 31.46
C SER A 187 9.58 13.72 32.70
N CYS A 188 8.30 14.08 32.61
CA CYS A 188 7.52 14.49 33.77
C CYS A 188 6.01 14.33 33.53
N PHE A 189 5.36 13.42 34.26
CA PHE A 189 3.91 13.31 34.24
C PHE A 189 3.32 13.74 35.59
N ARG A 190 2.28 14.58 35.53
CA ARG A 190 1.42 14.85 36.69
C ARG A 190 0.43 13.71 36.82
N CYS A 191 0.44 13.06 37.98
CA CYS A 191 -0.62 12.12 38.31
C CYS A 191 -1.96 12.86 38.38
N SER A 192 -2.93 12.48 37.53
CA SER A 192 -4.27 13.10 37.49
C SER A 192 -5.01 13.00 38.83
N ASN A 193 -4.61 12.06 39.69
CA ASN A 193 -5.24 11.81 40.98
C ASN A 193 -4.65 12.65 42.13
N CYS A 194 -3.35 12.97 42.12
CA CYS A 194 -2.71 13.70 43.21
C CYS A 194 -1.99 14.99 42.80
N LYS A 195 -2.01 15.34 41.51
CA LYS A 195 -1.34 16.51 40.91
C LYS A 195 0.17 16.61 41.18
N ALA A 196 0.78 15.60 41.78
CA ALA A 196 2.21 15.52 42.01
C ALA A 196 2.94 15.21 40.69
N HIS A 197 4.08 15.88 40.49
CA HIS A 197 5.01 15.61 39.41
C HIS A 197 5.82 14.37 39.76
N CYS A 198 5.66 13.29 39.00
CA CYS A 198 6.47 12.08 39.14
C CYS A 198 7.57 12.09 38.08
N CYS A 199 8.82 12.17 38.50
CA CYS A 199 9.97 11.93 37.63
C CYS A 199 10.30 10.44 37.66
N LEU A 200 10.35 9.78 36.51
CA LEU A 200 10.92 8.43 36.44
C LEU A 200 12.44 8.51 36.65
N PRO A 201 13.04 7.64 37.47
CA PRO A 201 14.49 7.51 37.50
C PRO A 201 14.97 7.01 36.13
N LEU A 202 15.97 7.68 35.55
CA LEU A 202 16.71 7.13 34.42
C LEU A 202 17.45 5.87 34.91
N THR A 203 17.11 4.72 34.32
CA THR A 203 17.93 3.50 34.35
C THR A 203 18.18 3.07 32.93
#